data_AF-A0A2V9W394-F1
#
_entry.id   AF-A0A2V9W394-F1
#
_cell.length_a   1.000
_cell.length_b   1.000
_cell.length_c   1.000
_cell.angle_alpha   90.00
_cell.angle_beta   90.00
_cell.angle_gamma   90.00
#
_symmetry.space_group_name_H-M   'P 1'
#
loop_
_entity.id
_entity.type
_entity.pdbx_description
1 polymer ?
#
loop_
_entity_poly.entity_id
_entity_poly.type
_entity_poly.pdbx_seq_one_letter_code
_entity_poly.pdbx_strand_id
1 'polypeptide(L)' 'INASYVRSHFDAMEVGVNDAPRADEILLALVMTTGARVHARVGGLKASEIKGEDGLR' A
#
# COMPACT_ATOMS: atom_id res chain seq x y z
N ILE A 1 -7.58 -1.98 -1.46
CA ILE A 1 -7.95 -3.00 -0.46
C ILE A 1 -8.73 -4.19 -1.04
N ASN A 2 -9.29 -4.11 -2.26
CA ASN A 2 -10.18 -5.16 -2.78
C ASN A 2 -9.46 -6.37 -3.41
N ALA A 3 -8.24 -6.17 -3.94
CA ALA A 3 -7.43 -7.23 -4.55
C ALA A 3 -5.94 -6.88 -4.42
N SER A 4 -5.13 -7.82 -3.91
CA SER A 4 -3.70 -7.60 -3.64
C SER A 4 -2.83 -7.57 -4.90
N TYR A 5 -3.27 -8.16 -6.02
CA TYR A 5 -2.49 -8.19 -7.26
C TYR A 5 -2.67 -6.98 -8.19
N VAL A 6 -3.42 -5.95 -7.76
CA VAL A 6 -3.59 -4.73 -8.56
C VAL A 6 -2.27 -3.97 -8.65
N ARG A 7 -1.53 -4.18 -9.75
CA ARG A 7 -0.11 -3.83 -9.87
C ARG A 7 0.19 -2.34 -9.79
N SER A 8 -0.79 -1.50 -10.13
CA SER A 8 -0.67 -0.04 -10.05
C SER A 8 -0.61 0.48 -8.60
N HIS A 9 -1.02 -0.31 -7.61
CA HIS A 9 -1.15 0.08 -6.20
C HIS A 9 -0.03 -0.45 -5.28
N PHE A 10 0.97 -1.15 -5.83
CA PHE A 10 2.21 -1.38 -5.10
C PHE A 10 2.97 -0.06 -4.98
N ASP A 11 3.12 0.42 -3.75
CA ASP A 11 3.81 1.67 -3.42
C ASP A 11 4.43 1.57 -2.02
N ALA A 12 5.20 2.57 -1.62
CA ALA A 12 5.82 2.64 -0.29
C ALA A 12 5.74 4.06 0.28
N MET A 13 5.72 4.16 1.61
CA MET A 13 5.81 5.41 2.35
C MET A 13 6.82 5.24 3.48
N GLU A 14 7.76 6.17 3.59
CA GLU A 14 8.68 6.23 4.72
C GLU A 14 7.95 6.82 5.94
N VAL A 15 8.15 6.18 7.11
CA VAL A 15 7.64 6.67 8.38
C VAL A 15 8.80 6.70 9.37
N GLY A 16 9.02 7.85 9.99
CA GLY A 16 10.07 8.04 10.97
C GLY A 16 9.74 9.22 11.89
N VAL A 17 10.28 9.17 13.11
CA VAL A 17 10.19 10.24 14.09
C VAL A 17 11.61 10.49 14.60
N ASN A 18 12.05 11.75 14.58
CA ASN A 18 13.47 12.09 14.77
C ASN A 18 14.05 11.66 16.12
N ASP A 19 13.24 11.58 17.18
CA ASP A 19 13.68 11.26 18.54
C ASP A 19 13.04 10.00 19.13
N ALA A 20 12.43 9.16 18.29
CA ALA A 20 11.72 7.95 18.70
C ALA A 20 11.98 6.74 17.76
N PRO A 21 11.80 5.49 18.23
CA PRO A 21 11.48 5.13 19.62
C PRO A 21 12.71 5.27 20.54
N ARG A 22 12.51 5.77 21.77
CA ARG A 22 13.54 5.73 22.81
C ARG A 22 13.68 4.31 23.38
N ALA A 23 14.61 4.12 24.31
CA ALA A 23 15.02 2.79 24.82
C ALA A 23 13.85 1.89 25.28
N ASP A 24 12.76 2.47 25.80
CA ASP A 24 11.60 1.76 26.34
C ASP A 24 10.28 2.09 25.61
N GLU A 25 10.35 2.47 24.33
CA GLU A 25 9.18 2.86 23.53
C GLU A 25 8.98 1.99 22.29
N ILE A 26 7.74 1.98 21.76
CA ILE A 26 7.38 1.35 20.49
C ILE A 26 6.63 2.37 19.62
N LEU A 27 7.02 2.50 18.36
CA LEU A 27 6.28 3.26 17.36
C LEU A 27 5.41 2.30 16.53
N LEU A 28 4.10 2.54 16.54
CA LEU A 28 3.13 1.82 15.70
C LEU A 28 2.60 2.78 14.63
N ALA A 29 2.55 2.32 13.39
CA ALA A 29 2.08 3.13 12.26
C ALA A 29 1.12 2.34 11.37
N LEU A 30 0.11 3.03 10.86
CA LEU A 30 -0.78 2.56 9.81
C LEU A 30 -0.73 3.55 8.65
N VAL A 31 -0.70 3.02 7.42
CA VAL A 31 -0.62 3.85 6.21
C VAL A 31 -1.78 3.49 5.28
N MET A 32 -2.43 4.52 4.75
CA MET A 32 -3.47 4.41 3.73
C MET A 32 -3.19 5.43 2.62
N THR A 33 -3.54 5.08 1.39
CA THR A 33 -3.42 5.96 0.23
C THR A 33 -4.73 5.97 -0.56
N THR A 34 -4.92 7.01 -1.38
CA THR A 34 -6.16 7.21 -2.15
C THR A 34 -6.14 6.54 -3.52
N GLY A 35 -5.02 6.00 -3.99
CA GLY A 35 -4.95 5.40 -5.32
C GLY A 35 -3.58 4.86 -5.73
N ALA A 36 -3.43 4.70 -7.04
CA ALA A 36 -2.26 4.13 -7.70
C ALA A 36 -1.04 5.09 -7.73
N ARG A 37 0.14 4.55 -8.07
CA ARG A 37 1.33 5.35 -8.37
C ARG A 37 1.03 6.39 -9.45
N VAL A 38 1.54 7.62 -9.26
CA VAL A 38 1.31 8.78 -10.15
C VAL A 38 1.55 8.48 -11.63
N HIS A 39 2.56 7.64 -11.92
CA HIS A 39 2.90 7.22 -13.28
C HIS A 39 2.84 5.69 -13.46
N ALA A 40 1.78 5.06 -12.94
CA ALA A 40 1.55 3.62 -13.10
C ALA A 40 1.48 3.23 -14.60
N ARG A 41 2.44 2.42 -15.06
CA ARG A 41 2.61 2.09 -16.49
C ARG A 41 3.17 0.70 -16.78
N VAL A 42 3.06 -0.24 -15.84
CA VAL A 42 3.74 -1.55 -15.90
C VAL A 42 2.75 -2.72 -16.05
N GLY A 43 1.58 -2.48 -16.66
CA GLY A 43 0.56 -3.50 -16.88
C GLY A 43 0.08 -4.19 -15.59
N GLY A 44 -0.29 -5.47 -15.69
CA GLY A 44 -0.85 -6.27 -14.59
C GLY A 44 -2.36 -6.12 -14.42
N LEU A 45 -2.92 -6.78 -13.41
CA LEU A 45 -4.34 -6.72 -13.06
C LEU A 45 -4.76 -5.26 -12.77
N LYS A 46 -5.80 -4.78 -13.44
CA LYS A 46 -6.37 -3.45 -13.21
C LYS A 46 -7.44 -3.49 -12.12
N ALA A 47 -7.64 -2.36 -11.45
CA ALA A 47 -8.70 -2.24 -10.45
C ALA A 47 -10.11 -2.49 -11.02
N SER A 48 -10.33 -2.18 -12.31
CA SER A 48 -11.59 -2.44 -13.01
C SER A 48 -11.81 -3.91 -13.38
N GLU A 49 -10.78 -4.75 -13.28
CA GLU A 49 -10.82 -6.17 -13.65
C GLU A 49 -10.98 -7.08 -12.42
N ILE A 50 -11.20 -6.48 -11.25
CA ILE A 50 -11.31 -7.20 -9.98
C ILE A 50 -12.60 -8.02 -9.92
N LYS A 51 -12.49 -9.28 -9.48
CA LYS A 51 -13.66 -10.10 -9.14
C LYS A 51 -14.02 -9.98 -7.66
N GLY A 52 -13.01 -9.94 -6.79
CA GLY A 52 -13.19 -9.68 -5.37
C GLY A 52 -13.62 -10.91 -4.55
N GLU A 53 -13.34 -12.11 -5.04
CA GLU A 53 -13.74 -13.37 -4.39
C GLU A 53 -12.74 -13.83 -3.32
N ASP A 54 -11.45 -13.54 -3.50
CA ASP A 54 -10.34 -14.08 -2.68
C ASP A 54 -9.45 -13.00 -2.05
N GLY A 55 -9.73 -11.72 -2.30
CA GLY A 55 -8.88 -10.60 -1.90
C GLY A 55 -7.55 -10.53 -2.67
N LEU A 56 -7.36 -11.35 -3.70
CA LEU A 56 -6.16 -11.40 -4.53
C LEU A 56 -6.43 -10.81 -5.92
N ARG A 57 -7.53 -11.20 -6.57
CA ARG A 57 -7.86 -10.81 -7.96
C ARG A 57 -9.21 -10.14 -8.12
#